data_AF-A0A9E2Z021-F1
#
_entry.id   AF-A0A9E2Z021-F1
#
_cell.length_a   1.000
_cell.length_b   1.000
_cell.length_c   1.000
_cell.angle_alpha   90.00
_cell.angle_beta   90.00
_cell.angle_gamma   90.00
#
_symmetry.space_group_name_H-M   'P 1'
#
loop_
_entity.id
_entity.type
_entity.pdbx_description
1 polymer ?
#
loop_
_entity_poly.entity_id
_entity_poly.type
_entity_poly.pdbx_seq_one_letter_code
_entity_poly.pdbx_strand_id
1 'polypeptide(L)'
;MAASSRDQRNRRAPKKRPANKRKSAGDVVKLRKQVPTTGVVEAALAVFAHEVRTPLTGILAISDLLATSELGERERRWVDTIKAGAEHLASLATLFVDAAKDRGAPRGLREDLFDLRALARSAGDSLAGRAAAKGLRAEIDISGSLPSLVVGDPVRLRAALENLID
;
A
#
# COMPACT_ATOMS: atom_id res chain seq x y z
N MET A 1 -27.73 -21.57 -81.05
CA MET A 1 -28.00 -22.68 -80.11
C MET A 1 -26.88 -23.70 -80.23
N ALA A 2 -26.48 -24.31 -79.10
CA ALA A 2 -25.47 -25.38 -78.90
C ALA A 2 -24.01 -24.99 -79.18
N ALA A 3 -23.10 -24.78 -78.20
CA ALA A 3 -22.68 -25.52 -77.00
C ALA A 3 -21.73 -26.72 -77.27
N SER A 4 -20.51 -26.56 -76.74
CA SER A 4 -19.60 -27.59 -76.17
C SER A 4 -18.66 -28.37 -77.10
N SER A 5 -17.36 -28.24 -76.83
CA SER A 5 -16.34 -29.31 -76.60
C SER A 5 -14.93 -28.72 -76.73
N ARG A 6 -14.31 -28.18 -75.68
CA ARG A 6 -13.45 -28.85 -74.68
C ARG A 6 -12.52 -29.93 -75.26
N ASP A 7 -11.24 -29.59 -75.44
CA ASP A 7 -10.12 -30.42 -74.96
C ASP A 7 -8.86 -29.56 -74.76
N GLN A 8 -8.77 -28.87 -73.62
CA GLN A 8 -7.52 -28.21 -73.19
C GLN A 8 -6.60 -29.27 -72.56
N ARG A 9 -5.71 -29.83 -73.38
CA ARG A 9 -4.64 -30.72 -72.91
C ARG A 9 -3.53 -29.92 -72.20
N ASN A 10 -3.60 -29.98 -70.88
CA ASN A 10 -2.50 -30.39 -70.00
C ASN A 10 -1.11 -29.74 -70.22
N ARG A 11 -0.80 -28.70 -69.44
CA ARG A 11 0.55 -28.50 -68.89
C ARG A 11 0.45 -28.05 -67.43
N ARG A 12 0.56 -29.03 -66.53
CA ARG A 12 0.88 -28.80 -65.11
C ARG A 12 2.30 -28.22 -65.01
N ALA A 13 2.42 -27.06 -64.39
CA ALA A 13 3.68 -26.51 -63.90
C ALA A 13 3.49 -26.07 -62.42
N PRO A 14 4.52 -26.17 -61.58
CA PRO A 14 4.35 -26.48 -60.16
C PRO A 14 3.82 -25.28 -59.35
N LYS A 15 2.94 -25.61 -58.40
CA LYS A 15 2.49 -24.71 -57.32
C LYS A 15 3.71 -24.08 -56.65
N LYS A 16 3.96 -22.78 -56.90
CA LYS A 16 4.80 -21.95 -56.03
C LYS A 16 4.07 -21.85 -54.70
N ARG A 17 4.48 -22.66 -53.73
CA ARG A 17 4.13 -22.48 -52.32
C ARG A 17 4.45 -21.03 -51.95
N PRO A 18 3.55 -20.27 -51.30
CA PRO A 18 3.96 -18.99 -50.74
C PRO A 18 5.11 -19.29 -49.77
N ALA A 19 6.25 -18.65 -50.00
CA ALA A 19 7.37 -18.72 -49.10
C ALA A 19 6.87 -18.31 -47.72
N ASN A 20 6.72 -19.30 -46.85
CA ASN A 20 6.42 -19.12 -45.46
C ASN A 20 7.61 -18.33 -44.91
N LYS A 21 7.50 -16.99 -44.87
CA LYS A 21 8.33 -16.14 -44.03
C LYS A 21 8.04 -16.63 -42.62
N ARG A 22 8.78 -17.65 -42.20
CA ARG A 22 8.99 -17.97 -40.79
C ARG A 22 9.51 -16.67 -40.21
N LYS A 23 8.60 -15.84 -39.68
CA LYS A 23 8.95 -14.81 -38.73
C LYS A 23 9.81 -15.54 -37.72
N SER A 24 11.08 -15.19 -37.72
CA SER A 24 12.08 -15.71 -36.82
C SER A 24 11.46 -15.84 -35.45
N ALA A 25 11.56 -17.03 -34.85
CA ALA A 25 11.21 -17.27 -33.45
C ALA A 25 11.95 -16.31 -32.49
N GLY A 26 12.91 -15.51 -32.99
CA GLY A 26 13.56 -14.42 -32.27
C GLY A 26 12.71 -13.18 -32.01
N ASP A 27 11.58 -12.97 -32.69
CA ASP A 27 10.76 -11.76 -32.49
C ASP A 27 9.70 -11.93 -31.39
N VAL A 28 9.31 -13.17 -31.06
CA VAL A 28 8.37 -13.45 -29.97
C VAL A 28 9.07 -13.46 -28.60
N VAL A 29 10.40 -13.64 -28.58
CA VAL A 29 11.20 -13.64 -27.34
C VAL A 29 11.60 -12.23 -26.90
N LYS A 30 11.57 -11.23 -27.80
CA LYS A 30 11.92 -9.83 -27.48
C LYS A 30 10.80 -8.99 -26.86
N LEU A 31 9.64 -9.59 -26.57
CA LEU A 31 8.56 -8.94 -25.81
C LEU A 31 8.46 -9.42 -24.35
N ARG A 32 9.48 -10.10 -23.82
CA ARG A 32 9.73 -10.08 -22.36
C ARG A 32 10.54 -8.82 -22.02
N LYS A 33 9.97 -7.65 -22.31
CA LYS A 33 10.46 -6.40 -21.75
C LYS A 33 10.23 -6.48 -20.25
N GLN A 34 11.33 -6.62 -19.51
CA GLN A 34 11.55 -6.18 -18.14
C GLN A 34 10.26 -5.72 -17.44
N VAL A 35 9.55 -6.65 -16.79
CA VAL A 35 8.73 -6.25 -15.65
C VAL A 35 9.72 -6.05 -14.52
N PRO A 36 9.92 -4.84 -13.99
CA PRO A 36 10.71 -4.68 -12.78
C PRO A 36 9.98 -5.48 -11.70
N THR A 37 10.56 -6.60 -11.26
CA THR A 37 10.01 -7.42 -10.17
C THR A 37 9.95 -6.65 -8.85
N THR A 38 10.64 -5.51 -8.78
CA THR A 38 10.76 -4.54 -7.68
C THR A 38 9.52 -3.65 -7.45
N GLY A 39 8.36 -4.00 -8.01
CA GLY A 39 7.09 -3.31 -7.71
C GLY A 39 5.90 -4.24 -7.47
N VAL A 40 6.02 -5.52 -7.86
CA VAL A 40 4.93 -6.49 -7.75
C VAL A 40 4.79 -6.98 -6.31
N VAL A 41 5.90 -7.17 -5.60
CA VAL A 41 5.91 -7.61 -4.20
C VAL A 41 5.42 -6.48 -3.30
N GLU A 42 5.80 -5.24 -3.60
CA GLU A 42 5.39 -4.03 -2.90
C GLU A 42 3.90 -3.73 -3.08
N ALA A 43 3.39 -3.87 -4.30
CA ALA A 43 1.97 -3.76 -4.58
C ALA A 43 1.17 -4.87 -3.89
N ALA A 44 1.67 -6.11 -3.90
CA ALA A 44 1.03 -7.23 -3.22
C ALA A 44 0.98 -7.03 -1.69
N LEU A 45 2.05 -6.52 -1.08
CA LEU A 45 2.10 -6.23 0.36
C LEU A 45 1.22 -5.04 0.73
N ALA A 46 1.12 -4.02 -0.13
CA ALA A 46 0.20 -2.91 0.05
C ALA A 46 -1.28 -3.36 0.00
N VAL A 47 -1.62 -4.22 -0.97
CA VAL A 47 -2.96 -4.83 -1.06
C VAL A 47 -3.24 -5.67 0.18
N PHE A 48 -2.32 -6.55 0.58
CA PHE A 48 -2.47 -7.37 1.78
C PHE A 48 -2.73 -6.52 3.03
N ALA A 49 -1.96 -5.46 3.24
CA ALA A 49 -2.17 -4.59 4.39
C ALA A 49 -3.50 -3.83 4.34
N HIS A 50 -3.97 -3.45 3.15
CA HIS A 50 -5.29 -2.84 3.00
C HIS A 50 -6.42 -3.82 3.34
N GLU A 51 -6.32 -5.06 2.85
CA GLU A 51 -7.25 -6.15 3.14
C GLU A 51 -7.24 -6.58 4.61
N VAL A 52 -6.10 -6.42 5.31
CA VAL A 52 -5.98 -6.70 6.76
C VAL A 52 -6.49 -5.51 7.61
N ARG A 53 -6.27 -4.28 7.16
CA ARG A 53 -6.69 -3.07 7.91
C ARG A 53 -8.21 -2.96 8.04
N THR A 54 -8.95 -3.32 7.00
CA THR A 54 -10.42 -3.29 6.99
C THR A 54 -11.05 -4.16 8.09
N PRO A 55 -10.76 -5.47 8.20
CA PRO A 55 -11.29 -6.30 9.27
C PRO A 55 -10.77 -5.89 10.65
N LEU A 56 -9.51 -5.45 10.78
CA LEU A 56 -8.98 -4.95 12.06
C LEU A 56 -9.71 -3.69 12.53
N THR A 57 -10.01 -2.76 11.62
CA THR A 57 -10.80 -1.56 11.93
C THR A 57 -12.19 -1.93 12.41
N GLY A 58 -12.80 -2.98 11.82
CA GLY A 58 -14.08 -3.53 12.30
C GLY A 58 -13.99 -4.15 13.69
N ILE A 59 -12.94 -4.94 13.97
CA ILE A 59 -12.70 -5.53 15.29
C ILE A 59 -12.51 -4.43 16.34
N LEU A 60 -11.74 -3.38 16.04
CA LEU A 60 -11.54 -2.24 16.94
C LEU A 60 -12.85 -1.50 17.21
N ALA A 61 -13.63 -1.19 16.17
CA ALA A 61 -14.91 -0.50 16.31
C ALA A 61 -15.92 -1.30 17.16
N ILE A 62 -15.99 -2.61 16.97
CA ILE A 62 -16.87 -3.49 17.76
C ILE A 62 -16.35 -3.62 19.20
N SER A 63 -15.03 -3.70 19.39
CA SER A 63 -14.42 -3.74 20.72
C SER A 63 -14.66 -2.44 21.49
N ASP A 64 -14.55 -1.29 20.82
CA ASP A 64 -14.87 0.02 21.39
C ASP A 64 -16.36 0.12 21.75
N LEU A 65 -17.25 -0.36 20.88
CA LEU A 65 -18.68 -0.40 21.17
C LEU A 65 -19.00 -1.31 22.36
N LEU A 66 -18.38 -2.50 22.43
CA LEU A 66 -18.53 -3.40 23.57
C LEU A 66 -18.01 -2.77 24.87
N ALA A 67 -16.89 -2.04 24.82
CA ALA A 67 -16.32 -1.35 25.97
C ALA A 67 -17.25 -0.25 26.55
N THR A 68 -18.18 0.28 25.74
CA THR A 68 -19.22 1.22 26.19
C THR A 68 -20.43 0.57 26.85
N SER A 69 -20.55 -0.77 26.76
CA SER A 69 -21.66 -1.52 27.37
C SER A 69 -21.38 -1.87 28.83
N GLU A 70 -22.42 -2.22 29.57
CA GLU A 70 -22.28 -2.78 30.92
C GLU A 70 -21.72 -4.20 30.83
N LEU A 71 -20.42 -4.33 31.11
CA LEU A 71 -19.69 -5.60 31.10
C LEU A 71 -19.22 -5.95 32.52
N GLY A 72 -19.26 -7.25 32.84
CA GLY A 72 -18.55 -7.76 34.01
C GLY A 72 -17.03 -7.59 33.85
N GLU A 73 -16.28 -7.62 34.96
CA GLU A 73 -14.82 -7.44 34.92
C GLU A 73 -14.09 -8.43 34.01
N ARG A 74 -14.61 -9.66 33.90
CA ARG A 74 -13.99 -10.71 33.09
C ARG A 74 -14.15 -10.41 31.61
N GLU A 75 -15.35 -10.04 31.19
CA GLU A 75 -15.67 -9.66 29.82
C GLU A 75 -14.93 -8.39 29.41
N ARG A 76 -14.82 -7.41 30.31
CA ARG A 76 -14.02 -6.19 30.08
C ARG A 76 -12.54 -6.52 29.82
N ARG A 77 -11.93 -7.40 30.62
CA ARG A 77 -10.55 -7.87 30.36
C ARG A 77 -10.39 -8.59 29.01
N TRP A 78 -11.41 -9.33 28.56
CA TRP A 78 -11.40 -9.93 27.23
C TRP A 78 -11.46 -8.89 26.12
N VAL A 79 -12.35 -7.89 26.24
CA VAL A 79 -12.45 -6.78 25.29
C VAL A 79 -11.13 -6.00 25.20
N ASP A 80 -10.50 -5.70 26.34
CA ASP A 80 -9.20 -5.03 26.37
C ASP A 80 -8.10 -5.84 25.68
N THR A 81 -8.11 -7.17 25.87
CA THR A 81 -7.16 -8.09 25.22
C THR A 81 -7.37 -8.14 23.70
N ILE A 82 -8.63 -8.21 23.25
CA ILE A 82 -8.97 -8.21 21.82
C ILE A 82 -8.53 -6.90 21.18
N LYS A 83 -8.80 -5.77 21.84
CA LYS A 83 -8.42 -4.44 21.36
C LYS A 83 -6.90 -4.30 21.23
N ALA A 84 -6.14 -4.66 22.26
CA ALA A 84 -4.68 -4.63 22.23
C ALA A 84 -4.11 -5.50 21.10
N GLY A 85 -4.68 -6.69 20.87
CA GLY A 85 -4.28 -7.58 19.77
C GLY A 85 -4.57 -6.98 18.38
N ALA A 86 -5.73 -6.34 18.21
CA ALA A 86 -6.12 -5.71 16.96
C ALA A 86 -5.26 -4.47 16.64
N GLU A 87 -4.94 -3.66 17.65
CA GLU A 87 -4.01 -2.53 17.53
C GLU A 87 -2.61 -3.00 17.12
N HIS A 88 -2.11 -4.06 17.77
CA HIS A 88 -0.81 -4.65 17.44
C HIS A 88 -0.76 -5.22 16.01
N LEU A 89 -1.81 -5.91 15.56
CA LEU A 89 -1.88 -6.41 14.18
C LEU A 89 -1.96 -5.27 13.16
N ALA A 90 -2.62 -4.16 13.49
CA ALA A 90 -2.73 -3.00 12.61
C ALA A 90 -1.39 -2.29 12.44
N SER A 91 -0.59 -2.21 13.51
CA SER A 91 0.77 -1.66 13.44
C SER A 91 1.70 -2.56 12.64
N LEU A 92 1.65 -3.88 12.85
CA LEU A 92 2.40 -4.85 12.05
C LEU A 92 2.05 -4.76 10.55
N ALA A 93 0.77 -4.68 10.21
CA ALA A 93 0.33 -4.53 8.82
C ALA A 93 0.92 -3.27 8.17
N THR A 94 0.99 -2.17 8.91
CA THR A 94 1.61 -0.91 8.45
C THR A 94 3.12 -1.08 8.25
N LEU A 95 3.82 -1.70 9.20
CA LEU A 95 5.25 -1.97 9.12
C LEU A 95 5.62 -2.86 7.93
N PHE A 96 4.79 -3.86 7.59
CA PHE A 96 5.02 -4.70 6.41
C PHE A 96 4.96 -3.91 5.09
N VAL A 97 4.04 -2.95 4.98
CA VAL A 97 3.97 -2.07 3.81
C VAL A 97 5.22 -1.22 3.70
N ASP A 98 5.70 -0.66 4.80
CA ASP A 98 6.86 0.23 4.82
C ASP A 98 8.15 -0.55 4.53
N ALA A 99 8.29 -1.76 5.06
CA ALA A 99 9.42 -2.65 4.79
C ALA A 99 9.45 -3.17 3.34
N ALA A 100 8.29 -3.41 2.73
CA ALA A 100 8.19 -3.73 1.30
C ALA A 100 8.72 -2.58 0.44
N LYS A 101 8.32 -1.38 0.86
CA LYS A 101 8.56 -0.12 0.20
C LYS A 101 10.03 0.33 0.24
N ASP A 102 10.89 -0.21 1.11
CA ASP A 102 12.23 0.34 1.39
C ASP A 102 13.39 -0.31 0.60
N ARG A 103 13.11 -1.10 -0.46
CA ARG A 103 14.15 -1.89 -1.18
C ARG A 103 14.72 -1.31 -2.47
N GLY A 104 14.56 -0.01 -2.74
CA GLY A 104 15.39 0.65 -3.76
C GLY A 104 14.67 1.61 -4.66
N ALA A 105 14.44 2.81 -4.16
CA ALA A 105 14.53 4.06 -4.90
C ALA A 105 14.42 5.19 -3.87
N PRO A 106 15.12 6.32 -4.02
CA PRO A 106 14.77 7.51 -3.27
C PRO A 106 13.34 7.86 -3.68
N ARG A 107 12.36 7.59 -2.82
CA ARG A 107 11.03 8.19 -2.99
C ARG A 107 11.26 9.69 -2.95
N GLY A 108 10.84 10.38 -4.01
CA GLY A 108 10.69 11.82 -3.94
C GLY A 108 9.90 12.12 -2.69
N LEU A 109 10.51 12.86 -1.75
CA LEU A 109 9.82 13.36 -0.59
C LEU A 109 8.60 14.13 -1.12
N ARG A 110 7.41 13.86 -0.59
CA ARG A 110 6.26 14.70 -0.97
C ARG A 110 6.59 16.11 -0.52
N GLU A 111 6.41 17.09 -1.39
CA GLU A 111 6.67 18.49 -1.09
C GLU A 111 5.34 19.23 -1.04
N ASP A 112 4.72 19.23 0.14
CA ASP A 112 3.54 20.04 0.41
C ASP A 112 3.90 21.19 1.34
N LEU A 113 3.25 22.33 1.14
CA LEU A 113 3.26 23.41 2.13
C LEU A 113 2.33 23.04 3.28
N PHE A 114 2.85 22.98 4.51
CA PHE A 114 2.05 22.64 5.70
C PHE A 114 2.47 23.43 6.93
N ASP A 115 1.56 23.52 7.92
CA ASP A 115 1.84 24.16 9.20
C ASP A 115 2.56 23.19 10.15
N LEU A 116 3.85 23.43 10.36
CA LEU A 116 4.72 22.62 11.20
C LEU A 116 4.36 22.74 12.68
N ARG A 117 3.90 23.91 13.13
CA ARG A 117 3.48 24.08 14.53
C ARG A 117 2.18 23.34 14.79
N ALA A 118 1.23 23.39 13.86
CA ALA A 118 -0.02 22.64 13.96
C ALA A 118 0.24 21.13 14.00
N LEU A 119 1.16 20.64 13.15
CA LEU A 119 1.58 19.23 13.17
C LEU A 119 2.23 18.84 14.50
N ALA A 120 3.17 19.64 15.01
CA ALA A 120 3.83 19.38 16.28
C ALA A 120 2.85 19.40 17.47
N ARG A 121 1.90 20.35 17.48
CA ARG A 121 0.82 20.40 18.49
C ARG A 121 -0.04 19.15 18.46
N SER A 122 -0.51 18.76 17.27
CA SER A 122 -1.34 17.57 17.10
C SER A 122 -0.63 16.29 17.57
N ALA A 123 0.67 16.15 17.27
CA ALA A 123 1.47 15.03 17.76
C ALA A 123 1.63 15.07 19.29
N GLY A 124 1.86 16.25 19.86
CA GLY A 124 1.90 16.46 21.31
C GLY A 124 0.59 16.12 22.01
N ASP A 125 -0.55 16.58 21.49
CA ASP A 125 -1.87 16.30 22.07
C ASP A 125 -2.15 14.78 22.09
N SER A 126 -1.75 14.06 21.04
CA SER A 126 -1.82 12.60 20.98
C SER A 126 -0.97 11.93 22.07
N LEU A 127 0.25 12.43 22.31
CA LEU A 127 1.11 11.95 23.40
C LEU A 127 0.48 12.22 24.77
N ALA A 128 -0.01 13.44 25.00
CA ALA A 128 -0.64 13.82 26.26
C ALA A 128 -1.84 12.92 26.59
N GLY A 129 -2.69 12.62 25.61
CA GLY A 129 -3.79 11.67 25.77
C GLY A 129 -3.33 10.27 26.16
N ARG A 130 -2.31 9.73 25.48
CA ARG A 130 -1.74 8.40 25.77
C ARG A 130 -1.04 8.35 27.14
N ALA A 131 -0.30 9.39 27.50
CA ALA A 131 0.39 9.49 28.78
C ALA A 131 -0.63 9.56 29.94
N ALA A 132 -1.68 10.37 29.79
CA ALA A 132 -2.76 10.47 30.77
C ALA A 132 -3.46 9.11 31.01
N ALA A 133 -3.72 8.36 29.93
CA ALA A 133 -4.30 7.02 30.02
C ALA A 133 -3.40 6.02 30.79
N LYS A 134 -2.08 6.25 30.80
CA LYS A 134 -1.09 5.45 31.54
C LYS A 134 -0.75 6.04 32.92
N GLY A 135 -1.40 7.12 33.35
CA GLY A 135 -1.08 7.83 34.60
C GLY A 135 0.27 8.54 34.58
N LEU A 136 0.83 8.80 33.39
CA LEU A 136 2.10 9.47 33.18
C LEU A 136 1.89 10.95 32.87
N ARG A 137 2.88 11.77 33.23
CA ARG A 137 2.90 13.19 32.88
C ARG A 137 3.70 13.38 31.59
N ALA A 138 3.09 14.00 30.59
CA ALA A 138 3.76 14.46 29.38
C ALA A 138 3.84 16.00 29.38
N GLU A 139 4.97 16.53 28.94
CA GLU A 139 5.19 17.97 28.76
C GLU A 139 5.67 18.20 27.32
N ILE A 140 5.02 19.13 26.63
CA ILE A 140 5.27 19.42 25.22
C ILE A 140 5.65 20.90 25.13
N ASP A 141 6.90 21.17 24.74
CA ASP A 141 7.38 22.51 24.48
C ASP A 141 7.64 22.68 22.97
N ILE A 142 6.98 23.67 22.36
CA ILE A 142 7.11 23.97 20.94
C ILE A 142 7.75 25.35 20.82
N SER A 143 9.01 25.36 20.40
CA SER A 143 9.79 26.59 20.31
C SER A 143 9.07 27.70 19.52
N GLY A 144 9.09 28.91 20.08
CA GLY A 144 8.65 30.13 19.42
C GLY A 144 9.40 30.40 18.11
N SER A 145 10.63 29.90 17.95
CA SER A 145 11.44 30.08 16.74
C SER A 145 11.08 29.13 15.60
N LEU A 146 10.20 28.15 15.83
CA LEU A 146 9.84 27.16 14.81
C LEU A 146 9.09 27.82 13.63
N PRO A 147 9.45 27.58 12.36
CA PRO A 147 8.69 28.13 11.23
C PRO A 147 7.21 27.69 11.29
N SER A 148 6.28 28.57 10.94
CA SER A 148 4.86 28.20 10.85
C SER A 148 4.64 27.30 9.65
N LEU A 149 4.96 27.77 8.44
CA LEU A 149 4.81 27.01 7.20
C LEU A 149 6.16 26.49 6.71
N VAL A 150 6.20 25.21 6.34
CA VAL A 150 7.36 24.57 5.71
C VAL A 150 6.92 23.72 4.52
N VAL A 151 7.85 23.43 3.62
CA VAL A 151 7.63 22.50 2.51
C VAL A 151 8.25 21.15 2.84
N GLY A 152 7.47 20.08 2.71
CA GLY A 152 7.94 18.72 2.95
C GLY A 152 6.80 17.72 3.04
N ASP A 153 7.06 16.55 3.62
CA ASP A 153 6.09 15.46 3.73
C ASP A 153 5.49 15.43 5.15
N PRO A 154 4.32 16.06 5.37
CA PRO A 154 3.71 16.11 6.70
C PRO A 154 3.30 14.72 7.22
N VAL A 155 2.92 13.81 6.32
CA VAL A 155 2.47 12.46 6.70
C VAL A 155 3.66 11.67 7.25
N ARG A 156 4.78 11.71 6.53
CA ARG A 156 5.99 11.00 6.93
C ARG A 156 6.64 11.61 8.17
N LEU A 157 6.63 12.94 8.29
CA LEU A 157 7.11 13.62 9.49
C LEU A 157 6.27 13.25 10.72
N ARG A 158 4.94 13.25 10.59
CA ARG A 158 4.04 12.87 11.68
C ARG A 158 4.29 11.42 12.11
N ALA A 159 4.42 10.49 11.16
CA ALA A 159 4.72 9.09 11.47
C ALA A 159 6.08 8.92 12.18
N ALA A 160 7.10 9.68 11.75
CA ALA A 160 8.41 9.66 12.42
C ALA A 160 8.33 10.19 13.86
N LEU A 161 7.55 11.26 14.10
CA LEU A 161 7.31 11.78 15.44
C LEU A 161 6.52 10.79 16.30
N GLU A 162 5.47 10.17 15.76
CA GLU A 162 4.68 9.16 16.48
C GLU A 162 5.54 7.96 16.88
N ASN A 163 6.40 7.47 15.98
CA ASN A 163 7.33 6.36 16.26
C ASN A 163 8.40 6.71 17.31
N LEU A 164 8.83 7.97 17.40
CA LEU A 164 9.83 8.40 18.38
C LEU A 164 9.23 8.52 19.79
N ILE A 165 7.93 8.79 19.85
CA ILE A 165 7.18 9.08 21.06
C ILE A 165 6.54 7.81 21.68
N ASP A 166 6.29 6.77 20.88
CA ASP A 166 5.89 5.44 21.36
C ASP A 166 7.00 4.73 22.15
#